data_AF-A0A7G5IJ50-F1
#
_entry.id   AF-A0A7G5IJ50-F1
#
_cell.length_a   1.000
_cell.length_b   1.000
_cell.length_c   1.000
_cell.angle_alpha   90.00
_cell.angle_beta   90.00
_cell.angle_gamma   90.00
#
_symmetry.space_group_name_H-M   'P 1'
#
loop_
_entity.id
_entity.type
_entity.pdbx_description
1 polymer ?
#
loop_
_entity_poly.entity_id
_entity_poly.type
_entity_poly.pdbx_seq_one_letter_code
_entity_poly.pdbx_strand_id
1 'polypeptide(L)'
;MEGLAGEVTRLAFCWRLLRRDGVALGLTSHDAALVIGGLRYEAAPGMTPSAVVASERFEAQGMSVEVALGGVFSAADLDAGRWADAMLRLFVVDWAAPEAGSVVLVEGRLGDHVREGALVRMELRDGFAALERREPPRYSPTCRAELGDAACGVDMTGRRVRVLADVDGDGLRLRAVLATADFVEGRARVLSGGLCGLTRRIVAAEAGRLVLEEALPAAAGPLAVMLWQGCDRRLATCAGRFGNAVNFRGEPDVPGSDALVRYGG
;
A
#
# COMPACT_ATOMS: atom_id res chain seq x y z
N MET A 1 -12.92 18.11 -26.20
CA MET A 1 -12.79 19.15 -25.16
C MET A 1 -12.67 20.50 -25.86
N GLU A 2 -13.81 21.08 -26.26
CA GLU A 2 -13.89 22.30 -27.10
C GLU A 2 -13.46 23.57 -26.36
N GLY A 3 -13.42 23.57 -25.02
CA GLY A 3 -13.13 24.74 -24.19
C GLY A 3 -11.66 25.19 -24.10
N LEU A 4 -10.70 24.43 -24.64
CA LEU A 4 -9.28 24.83 -24.62
C LEU A 4 -8.94 25.96 -25.60
N ALA A 5 -9.80 26.21 -26.60
CA ALA A 5 -9.58 27.21 -27.64
C ALA A 5 -10.31 28.54 -27.40
N GLY A 6 -11.08 28.66 -26.31
CA GLY A 6 -11.81 29.88 -25.97
C GLY A 6 -10.97 30.87 -25.17
N GLU A 7 -11.35 32.16 -25.19
CA GLU A 7 -10.69 33.22 -24.41
C GLU A 7 -10.79 33.04 -22.88
N VAL A 8 -11.77 32.26 -22.43
CA VAL A 8 -11.96 31.90 -21.02
C VAL A 8 -11.97 30.38 -20.88
N THR A 9 -10.95 29.85 -20.23
CA THR A 9 -10.83 28.42 -19.94
C THR A 9 -11.68 28.04 -18.72
N ARG A 10 -12.58 27.08 -18.86
CA ARG A 10 -13.43 26.55 -17.78
C ARG A 10 -12.83 25.30 -17.14
N LEU A 11 -11.53 25.32 -16.87
CA LEU A 11 -10.80 24.13 -16.44
C LEU A 11 -10.71 24.06 -14.92
N ALA A 12 -10.97 22.87 -14.37
CA ALA A 12 -10.71 22.55 -12.97
C ALA A 12 -9.77 21.35 -12.88
N PHE A 13 -8.73 21.48 -12.06
CA PHE A 13 -7.89 20.35 -11.68
C PHE A 13 -8.66 19.49 -10.67
N CYS A 14 -8.54 18.17 -10.84
CA CYS A 14 -9.18 17.18 -10.01
C CYS A 14 -8.14 16.12 -9.61
N TRP A 15 -8.08 15.84 -8.32
CA TRP A 15 -7.27 14.77 -7.74
C TRP A 15 -8.18 13.65 -7.28
N ARG A 16 -7.95 12.45 -7.79
CA ARG A 16 -8.57 11.22 -7.29
C ARG A 16 -7.53 10.42 -6.53
N LEU A 17 -7.82 10.16 -5.27
CA LEU A 17 -6.98 9.42 -4.35
C LEU A 17 -7.66 8.10 -3.99
N LEU A 18 -6.93 6.98 -4.08
CA LEU A 18 -7.43 5.66 -3.69
C LEU A 18 -6.48 5.04 -2.66
N ARG A 19 -6.95 4.90 -1.43
CA ARG A 19 -6.20 4.25 -0.34
C ARG A 19 -6.33 2.73 -0.43
N ARG A 20 -5.34 2.02 0.10
CA ARG A 20 -5.29 0.54 0.13
C ARG A 20 -6.39 -0.10 0.99
N ASP A 21 -7.05 0.69 1.82
CA ASP A 21 -8.20 0.27 2.62
C ASP A 21 -9.54 0.34 1.85
N GLY A 22 -9.53 0.86 0.61
CA GLY A 22 -10.72 0.99 -0.24
C GLY A 22 -11.39 2.36 -0.18
N VAL A 23 -10.87 3.29 0.63
CA VAL A 23 -11.37 4.68 0.66
C VAL A 23 -10.96 5.40 -0.64
N ALA A 24 -11.94 6.00 -1.30
CA ALA A 24 -11.76 6.86 -2.45
C ALA A 24 -12.08 8.31 -2.08
N LEU A 25 -11.19 9.24 -2.43
CA LEU A 25 -11.33 10.67 -2.17
C LEU A 25 -11.14 11.45 -3.46
N GLY A 26 -12.01 12.43 -3.68
CA GLY A 26 -11.91 13.39 -4.76
C GLY A 26 -11.64 14.79 -4.20
N LEU A 27 -10.69 15.51 -4.77
CA LEU A 27 -10.43 16.92 -4.48
C LEU A 27 -10.44 17.73 -5.77
N THR A 28 -10.89 18.97 -5.73
CA THR A 28 -10.89 19.85 -6.91
C THR A 28 -10.35 21.24 -6.59
N SER A 29 -9.75 21.88 -7.60
CA SER A 29 -9.33 23.29 -7.54
C SER A 29 -10.49 24.24 -7.80
N HIS A 30 -11.65 23.74 -8.20
CA HIS A 30 -12.86 24.54 -8.30
C HIS A 30 -13.31 24.97 -6.90
N ASP A 31 -13.94 26.14 -6.79
CA ASP A 31 -14.46 26.69 -5.53
C ASP A 31 -15.72 25.96 -5.01
N ALA A 32 -16.19 24.97 -5.75
CA ALA A 32 -17.40 24.20 -5.49
C ALA A 32 -17.15 22.75 -5.82
N ALA A 33 -17.85 21.86 -5.12
CA ALA A 33 -17.68 20.44 -5.32
C ALA A 33 -18.21 20.00 -6.69
N LEU A 34 -17.48 19.10 -7.34
CA LEU A 34 -17.83 18.49 -8.62
C LEU A 34 -18.19 17.02 -8.42
N VAL A 35 -19.02 16.46 -9.31
CA VAL A 35 -19.28 15.02 -9.36
C VAL A 35 -18.81 14.50 -10.71
N ILE A 36 -17.92 13.50 -10.69
CA ILE A 36 -17.31 12.93 -11.89
C ILE A 36 -17.31 11.41 -11.74
N GLY A 37 -18.03 10.72 -12.64
CA GLY A 37 -18.08 9.26 -12.62
C GLY A 37 -18.63 8.69 -11.29
N GLY A 38 -19.59 9.40 -10.68
CA GLY A 38 -20.21 9.04 -9.41
C GLY A 38 -19.39 9.34 -8.15
N LEU A 39 -18.14 9.82 -8.28
CA LEU A 39 -17.33 10.28 -7.14
C LEU A 39 -17.50 11.78 -6.97
N ARG A 40 -17.71 12.22 -5.72
CA ARG A 40 -17.73 13.64 -5.34
C ARG A 40 -16.31 14.14 -5.06
N TYR A 41 -15.96 15.27 -5.66
CA TYR A 41 -14.70 15.96 -5.51
C TYR A 41 -14.92 17.22 -4.69
N GLU A 42 -14.33 17.29 -3.51
CA GLU A 42 -14.50 18.43 -2.60
C GLU A 42 -13.53 19.57 -2.94
N ALA A 43 -13.97 20.81 -2.80
CA ALA A 43 -13.14 22.00 -3.00
C ALA A 43 -12.10 22.21 -1.88
N ALA A 44 -12.29 21.54 -0.72
CA ALA A 44 -11.41 21.64 0.43
C ALA A 44 -11.18 20.27 1.11
N PRO A 45 -9.97 20.02 1.65
CA PRO A 45 -8.78 20.86 1.51
C PRO A 45 -8.24 20.75 0.08
N GLY A 46 -8.01 21.90 -0.58
CA GLY A 46 -7.39 21.91 -1.90
C GLY A 46 -6.02 21.22 -1.88
N MET A 47 -5.58 20.71 -3.03
CA MET A 47 -4.29 20.05 -3.21
C MET A 47 -3.50 20.84 -4.25
N THR A 48 -2.23 21.14 -3.96
CA THR A 48 -1.37 21.88 -4.90
C THR A 48 -0.26 20.95 -5.37
N PRO A 49 -0.20 20.60 -6.66
CA PRO A 49 0.91 19.83 -7.18
C PRO A 49 2.15 20.73 -7.26
N SER A 50 3.34 20.15 -7.08
CA SER A 50 4.55 20.81 -7.57
C SER A 50 4.49 20.92 -9.11
N ALA A 51 5.39 21.69 -9.72
CA ALA A 51 5.47 21.80 -11.17
C ALA A 51 5.44 20.39 -11.83
N VAL A 52 4.46 20.19 -12.73
CA VAL A 52 4.33 18.96 -13.52
C VAL A 52 5.23 19.09 -14.73
N VAL A 53 6.35 18.36 -14.76
CA VAL A 53 7.33 18.42 -15.85
C VAL A 53 7.23 17.16 -16.68
N ALA A 54 6.35 17.13 -17.67
CA ALA A 54 6.34 16.02 -18.63
C ALA A 54 7.66 16.00 -19.43
N SER A 55 8.36 14.85 -19.44
CA SER A 55 9.56 14.67 -20.27
C SER A 55 9.38 13.45 -21.17
N GLU A 56 9.99 13.48 -22.36
CA GLU A 56 9.98 12.36 -23.31
C GLU A 56 11.07 11.31 -23.00
N ARG A 57 11.75 11.45 -21.85
CA ARG A 57 12.84 10.56 -21.43
C ARG A 57 12.30 9.50 -20.47
N PHE A 58 12.78 8.27 -20.61
CA PHE A 58 12.46 7.15 -19.72
C PHE A 58 13.24 7.25 -18.40
N GLU A 59 12.95 8.26 -17.60
CA GLU A 59 13.59 8.50 -16.30
C GLU A 59 12.47 8.70 -15.26
N ALA A 60 12.59 8.08 -14.08
CA ALA A 60 11.65 8.32 -12.99
C ALA A 60 11.67 9.79 -12.61
N GLN A 61 10.51 10.44 -12.67
CA GLN A 61 10.39 11.82 -12.29
C GLN A 61 9.95 11.91 -10.84
N GLY A 62 10.83 12.45 -9.98
CA GLY A 62 10.48 12.79 -8.61
C GLY A 62 9.48 13.95 -8.59
N MET A 63 8.19 13.63 -8.62
CA MET A 63 7.13 14.60 -8.42
C MET A 63 6.76 14.66 -6.94
N SER A 64 6.28 15.81 -6.47
CA SER A 64 5.74 15.92 -5.13
C SER A 64 4.37 16.57 -5.15
N VAL A 65 3.56 16.23 -4.16
CA VAL A 65 2.26 16.87 -3.97
C VAL A 65 2.15 17.40 -2.57
N GLU A 66 1.68 18.64 -2.46
CA GLU A 66 1.51 19.33 -1.19
C GLU A 66 0.03 19.45 -0.87
N VAL A 67 -0.28 19.14 0.40
CA VAL A 67 -1.63 19.24 0.95
C VAL A 67 -1.59 19.89 2.31
N ALA A 68 -2.67 20.58 2.66
CA ALA A 68 -2.86 21.05 4.02
C ALA A 68 -3.05 19.85 4.97
N LEU A 69 -2.36 19.89 6.10
CA LEU A 69 -2.58 18.95 7.19
C LEU A 69 -3.96 19.22 7.81
N GLY A 70 -4.81 18.21 7.83
CA GLY A 70 -6.17 18.31 8.36
C GLY A 70 -7.23 17.75 7.43
N GLY A 71 -8.44 17.60 7.95
CA GLY A 71 -9.56 16.98 7.23
C GLY A 71 -9.19 15.59 6.72
N VAL A 72 -9.14 15.43 5.39
CA VAL A 72 -8.84 14.16 4.73
C VAL A 72 -7.39 13.70 4.95
N PHE A 73 -6.43 14.61 5.13
CA PHE A 73 -5.03 14.30 5.44
C PHE A 73 -4.74 14.58 6.92
N SER A 74 -5.45 13.89 7.80
CA SER A 74 -5.22 14.02 9.25
C SER A 74 -3.87 13.46 9.66
N ALA A 75 -3.26 14.04 10.71
CA ALA A 75 -2.01 13.52 11.28
C ALA A 75 -2.14 12.05 11.69
N ALA A 76 -3.27 11.68 12.30
CA ALA A 76 -3.55 10.30 12.69
C ALA A 76 -3.54 9.32 11.50
N ASP A 77 -4.09 9.72 10.35
CA ASP A 77 -4.10 8.86 9.16
C ASP A 77 -2.72 8.73 8.50
N LEU A 78 -1.94 9.80 8.52
CA LEU A 78 -0.55 9.81 8.04
C LEU A 78 0.33 8.93 8.93
N ASP A 79 0.25 9.13 10.26
CA ASP A 79 1.00 8.35 11.26
C ASP A 79 0.61 6.87 11.26
N ALA A 80 -0.65 6.55 10.96
CA ALA A 80 -1.11 5.18 10.79
C ALA A 80 -0.66 4.52 9.47
N GLY A 81 0.01 5.26 8.58
CA GLY A 81 0.46 4.77 7.28
C GLY A 81 -0.68 4.53 6.28
N ARG A 82 -1.85 5.15 6.44
CA ARG A 82 -3.03 4.91 5.59
C ARG A 82 -2.85 5.43 4.16
N TRP A 83 -1.98 6.42 4.01
CA TRP A 83 -1.64 7.05 2.73
C TRP A 83 -0.45 6.40 2.02
N ALA A 84 0.24 5.48 2.69
CA ALA A 84 1.36 4.76 2.11
C ALA A 84 0.91 4.01 0.86
N ASP A 85 1.54 4.33 -0.26
CA ASP A 85 1.29 3.69 -1.55
C ASP A 85 -0.18 3.81 -2.00
N ALA A 86 -0.86 4.90 -1.61
CA ALA A 86 -2.16 5.27 -2.17
C ALA A 86 -2.01 5.69 -3.64
N MET A 87 -2.97 5.36 -4.49
CA MET A 87 -2.97 5.81 -5.88
C MET A 87 -3.45 7.25 -5.96
N LEU A 88 -2.74 8.08 -6.72
CA LEU A 88 -3.14 9.43 -7.08
C LEU A 88 -3.31 9.51 -8.60
N ARG A 89 -4.44 10.07 -9.04
CA ARG A 89 -4.65 10.51 -10.42
C ARG A 89 -4.99 12.00 -10.42
N LEU A 90 -4.15 12.81 -11.06
CA LEU A 90 -4.39 14.22 -11.34
C LEU A 90 -4.86 14.37 -12.79
N PHE A 91 -6.00 15.01 -12.97
CA PHE A 91 -6.60 15.23 -14.27
C PHE A 91 -7.34 16.57 -14.30
N VAL A 92 -7.66 17.03 -15.50
CA VAL A 92 -8.40 18.28 -15.73
C VAL A 92 -9.73 17.96 -16.39
N VAL A 93 -10.78 18.67 -15.98
CA VAL A 93 -12.12 18.62 -16.58
C VAL A 93 -12.60 20.03 -16.92
N ASP A 94 -13.60 20.12 -17.80
CA ASP A 94 -14.43 21.33 -17.90
C ASP A 94 -15.39 21.34 -16.71
N TRP A 95 -15.27 22.29 -15.79
CA TRP A 95 -16.12 22.32 -14.59
C TRP A 95 -17.59 22.61 -14.90
N ALA A 96 -17.92 23.19 -16.06
CA ALA A 96 -19.30 23.42 -16.48
C ALA A 96 -19.94 22.14 -17.04
N ALA A 97 -19.13 21.19 -17.48
CA ALA A 97 -19.56 19.88 -17.99
C ALA A 97 -18.58 18.78 -17.52
N PRO A 98 -18.49 18.49 -16.22
CA PRO A 98 -17.43 17.66 -15.64
C PRO A 98 -17.47 16.20 -16.11
N GLU A 99 -18.60 15.75 -16.66
CA GLU A 99 -18.77 14.42 -17.24
C GLU A 99 -18.48 14.35 -18.76
N ALA A 100 -18.25 15.47 -19.43
CA ALA A 100 -17.99 15.50 -20.88
C ALA A 100 -16.61 14.92 -21.27
N GLY A 101 -15.76 14.65 -20.29
CA GLY A 101 -14.45 14.03 -20.47
C GLY A 101 -13.39 14.66 -19.58
N SER A 102 -12.26 13.98 -19.48
CA SER A 102 -11.12 14.41 -18.67
C SER A 102 -9.81 14.20 -19.42
N VAL A 103 -8.84 15.07 -19.17
CA VAL A 103 -7.45 14.86 -19.58
C VAL A 103 -6.61 14.51 -18.36
N VAL A 104 -6.06 13.30 -18.33
CA VAL A 104 -5.14 12.86 -17.27
C VAL A 104 -3.81 13.55 -17.47
N LEU A 105 -3.32 14.21 -16.43
CA LEU A 105 -2.02 14.85 -16.41
C LEU A 105 -0.96 13.95 -15.78
N VAL A 106 -1.30 13.34 -14.63
CA VAL A 106 -0.38 12.50 -13.87
C VAL A 106 -1.14 11.34 -13.22
N GLU A 107 -0.52 10.17 -13.21
CA GLU A 107 -0.96 9.03 -12.42
C GLU A 107 0.25 8.37 -11.76
N GLY A 108 0.13 8.07 -10.46
CA GLY A 108 1.22 7.50 -9.69
C GLY A 108 0.80 7.08 -8.29
N ARG A 109 1.76 6.59 -7.51
CA ARG A 109 1.53 6.14 -6.13
C ARG A 109 2.26 7.04 -5.15
N LEU A 110 1.59 7.42 -4.08
CA LEU A 110 2.17 8.21 -3.01
C LEU A 110 3.29 7.39 -2.33
N GLY A 111 4.45 8.02 -2.19
CA GLY A 111 5.62 7.50 -1.49
C GLY A 111 5.71 8.05 -0.07
N ASP A 112 6.94 8.33 0.33
CA ASP A 112 7.22 8.91 1.65
C ASP A 112 6.67 10.34 1.76
N HIS A 113 6.47 10.79 2.99
CA HIS A 113 5.94 12.11 3.26
C HIS A 113 6.70 12.84 4.36
N VAL A 114 6.77 14.16 4.24
CA VAL A 114 7.38 15.05 5.22
C VAL A 114 6.33 16.06 5.67
N ARG A 115 6.25 16.26 6.99
CA ARG A 115 5.39 17.29 7.59
C ARG A 115 6.20 18.57 7.77
N GLU A 116 5.73 19.66 7.17
CA GLU A 116 6.31 21.00 7.27
C GLU A 116 5.26 21.95 7.84
N GLY A 117 5.16 22.00 9.18
CA GLY A 117 4.16 22.81 9.88
C GLY A 117 2.73 22.35 9.58
N ALA A 118 1.97 23.19 8.87
CA ALA A 118 0.59 22.90 8.46
C ALA A 118 0.48 22.24 7.07
N LEU A 119 1.61 21.92 6.44
CA LEU A 119 1.67 21.27 5.14
C LEU A 119 2.26 19.88 5.23
N VAL A 120 1.84 19.02 4.31
CA VAL A 120 2.38 17.68 4.11
C VAL A 120 2.84 17.60 2.66
N ARG A 121 4.14 17.37 2.46
CA ARG A 121 4.71 17.09 1.14
C ARG A 121 4.84 15.58 0.99
N MET A 122 4.24 15.01 -0.04
CA MET A 122 4.30 13.58 -0.35
C MET A 122 5.00 13.38 -1.67
N GLU A 123 5.90 12.40 -1.72
CA GLU A 123 6.49 11.93 -2.98
C GLU A 123 5.41 11.28 -3.84
N LEU A 124 5.44 11.52 -5.15
CA LEU A 124 4.61 10.84 -6.13
C LEU A 124 5.50 10.04 -7.07
N ARG A 125 5.43 8.72 -6.94
CA ARG A 125 6.17 7.78 -7.79
C ARG A 125 5.32 7.44 -9.00
N ASP A 126 5.81 7.82 -10.17
CA ASP A 126 5.13 7.58 -11.44
C ASP A 126 5.22 6.11 -11.90
N GLY A 127 4.61 5.82 -13.05
CA GLY A 127 4.68 4.49 -13.67
C GLY A 127 6.09 4.10 -14.15
N PHE A 128 6.99 5.06 -14.39
CA PHE A 128 8.36 4.79 -14.85
C PHE A 128 9.25 4.26 -13.72
N ALA A 129 8.97 4.64 -12.47
CA ALA A 129 9.60 4.04 -11.31
C ALA A 129 9.46 2.50 -11.28
N ALA A 130 8.42 1.94 -11.90
CA ALA A 130 8.28 0.49 -12.04
C ALA A 130 9.22 -0.11 -13.11
N LEU A 131 9.59 0.64 -14.15
CA LEU A 131 10.47 0.21 -15.24
C LEU A 131 11.95 0.31 -14.87
N GLU A 132 12.30 1.19 -13.94
CA GLU A 132 13.66 1.26 -13.37
C GLU A 132 13.99 0.07 -12.47
N ARG A 133 12.98 -0.70 -12.02
CA ARG A 133 13.19 -1.96 -11.33
C ARG A 133 13.75 -3.01 -12.30
N ARG A 134 15.07 -2.97 -12.48
CA ARG A 134 15.82 -4.11 -12.97
C ARG A 134 15.85 -5.15 -11.85
N GLU A 135 14.88 -6.05 -11.85
CA GLU A 135 14.99 -7.30 -11.10
C GLU A 135 15.72 -8.32 -11.99
N PRO A 136 17.07 -8.42 -11.92
CA PRO A 136 17.70 -9.59 -12.49
C PRO A 136 17.10 -10.83 -11.82
N PRO A 137 16.96 -11.96 -12.54
CA PRO A 137 16.54 -13.21 -11.92
C PRO A 137 17.46 -13.50 -10.72
N ARG A 138 16.91 -13.37 -9.51
CA ARG A 138 17.64 -13.63 -8.27
C ARG A 138 17.62 -15.13 -8.04
N TYR A 139 18.74 -15.80 -8.31
CA TYR A 139 18.99 -17.12 -7.74
C TYR A 139 19.04 -16.97 -6.23
N SER A 140 18.16 -17.67 -5.52
CA SER A 140 18.03 -17.54 -4.06
C SER A 140 17.65 -18.89 -3.46
N PRO A 141 18.23 -19.26 -2.30
CA PRO A 141 17.80 -20.44 -1.56
C PRO A 141 16.37 -20.33 -1.00
N THR A 142 15.80 -19.14 -0.96
CA THR A 142 14.43 -18.89 -0.48
C THR A 142 13.43 -18.76 -1.63
N CYS A 143 12.19 -19.20 -1.38
CA CYS A 143 11.08 -19.08 -2.33
C CYS A 143 10.81 -17.62 -2.67
N ARG A 144 10.66 -17.32 -3.96
CA ARG A 144 10.27 -15.99 -4.43
C ARG A 144 8.76 -15.74 -4.45
N ALA A 145 7.93 -16.78 -4.37
CA ALA A 145 6.48 -16.65 -4.40
C ALA A 145 5.91 -16.19 -3.05
N GLU A 146 4.81 -15.44 -3.09
CA GLU A 146 3.99 -15.16 -1.92
C GLU A 146 3.04 -16.33 -1.64
N LEU A 147 2.83 -16.64 -0.36
CA LEU A 147 1.95 -17.74 0.04
C LEU A 147 0.52 -17.52 -0.50
N GLY A 148 0.10 -18.40 -1.40
CA GLY A 148 -1.23 -18.38 -2.02
C GLY A 148 -1.37 -17.47 -3.24
N ASP A 149 -0.27 -16.89 -3.76
CA ASP A 149 -0.28 -16.26 -5.08
C ASP A 149 -0.39 -17.31 -6.22
N ALA A 150 -0.46 -16.84 -7.46
CA ALA A 150 -0.56 -17.72 -8.63
C ALA A 150 0.69 -18.60 -8.84
N ALA A 151 1.87 -18.14 -8.42
CA ALA A 151 3.11 -18.90 -8.57
C ALA A 151 3.26 -19.99 -7.51
N CYS A 152 2.72 -19.76 -6.31
CA CYS A 152 2.66 -20.64 -5.16
C CYS A 152 1.52 -21.66 -5.30
N GLY A 153 0.30 -21.22 -5.59
CA GLY A 153 -0.86 -22.10 -5.78
C GLY A 153 -1.44 -22.75 -4.52
N VAL A 154 -0.90 -22.45 -3.32
CA VAL A 154 -1.47 -22.97 -2.05
C VAL A 154 -2.86 -22.39 -1.83
N ASP A 155 -3.85 -23.26 -1.60
CA ASP A 155 -5.19 -22.82 -1.21
C ASP A 155 -5.18 -22.14 0.17
N MET A 156 -5.59 -20.88 0.19
CA MET A 156 -5.65 -20.07 1.41
C MET A 156 -6.95 -20.26 2.21
N THR A 157 -7.84 -21.16 1.78
CA THR A 157 -8.99 -21.62 2.56
C THR A 157 -8.49 -22.34 3.82
N GLY A 158 -9.07 -22.02 4.99
CA GLY A 158 -8.60 -22.54 6.29
C GLY A 158 -7.27 -21.97 6.80
N ARG A 159 -6.51 -21.26 5.95
CA ARG A 159 -5.24 -20.56 6.31
C ARG A 159 -5.43 -19.07 6.57
N ARG A 160 -6.69 -18.65 6.63
CA ARG A 160 -7.15 -17.32 6.98
C ARG A 160 -8.13 -17.47 8.13
N VAL A 161 -7.91 -16.75 9.22
CA VAL A 161 -8.78 -16.80 10.39
C VAL A 161 -9.17 -15.40 10.81
N ARG A 162 -10.46 -15.22 11.14
CA ARG A 162 -10.96 -14.00 11.76
C ARG A 162 -10.99 -14.20 13.27
N VAL A 163 -10.36 -13.29 14.00
CA VAL A 163 -10.31 -13.31 15.47
C VAL A 163 -10.59 -11.93 16.05
N LEU A 164 -10.89 -11.90 17.34
CA LEU A 164 -10.81 -10.66 18.13
C LEU A 164 -9.41 -10.57 18.75
N ALA A 165 -8.82 -9.38 18.69
CA ALA A 165 -7.53 -9.09 19.29
C ALA A 165 -7.50 -7.69 19.89
N ASP A 166 -6.74 -7.52 20.97
CA ASP A 166 -6.44 -6.22 21.55
C ASP A 166 -5.10 -5.71 21.01
N VAL A 167 -5.00 -4.41 20.73
CA VAL A 167 -3.71 -3.77 20.49
C VAL A 167 -2.92 -3.76 21.79
N ASP A 168 -1.74 -4.36 21.77
CA ASP A 168 -0.88 -4.55 22.94
C ASP A 168 0.55 -4.20 22.53
N GLY A 169 1.01 -2.98 22.84
CA GLY A 169 2.33 -2.46 22.42
C GLY A 169 2.52 -2.46 20.91
N ASP A 170 3.64 -3.03 20.45
CA ASP A 170 3.97 -3.27 19.03
C ASP A 170 3.28 -4.51 18.42
N GLY A 171 2.18 -4.96 19.01
CA GLY A 171 1.59 -6.26 18.68
C GLY A 171 0.09 -6.35 18.88
N LEU A 172 -0.42 -7.56 18.63
CA LEU A 172 -1.82 -7.95 18.82
C LEU A 172 -1.90 -9.11 19.80
N ARG A 173 -2.60 -8.92 20.92
CA ARG A 173 -2.95 -10.00 21.84
C ARG A 173 -4.23 -10.66 21.37
N LEU A 174 -4.13 -11.93 20.98
CA LEU A 174 -5.30 -12.66 20.47
C LEU A 174 -6.20 -13.07 21.64
N ARG A 175 -7.53 -12.90 21.47
CA ARG A 175 -8.53 -13.41 22.42
C ARG A 175 -8.92 -14.88 22.15
N ALA A 176 -8.46 -15.43 21.04
CA ALA A 176 -8.65 -16.82 20.66
C ALA A 176 -7.40 -17.64 20.98
N VAL A 177 -7.60 -18.92 21.33
CA VAL A 177 -6.49 -19.88 21.47
C VAL A 177 -6.13 -20.39 20.07
N LEU A 178 -5.00 -19.91 19.55
CA LEU A 178 -4.46 -20.30 18.25
C LEU A 178 -2.95 -20.58 18.37
N ALA A 179 -2.43 -21.42 17.48
CA ALA A 179 -0.99 -21.56 17.28
C ALA A 179 -0.45 -20.28 16.61
N THR A 180 -0.08 -19.27 17.42
CA THR A 180 0.38 -17.97 16.92
C THR A 180 1.61 -18.08 16.02
N ALA A 181 2.45 -19.09 16.23
CA ALA A 181 3.61 -19.39 15.39
C ALA A 181 3.24 -19.61 13.90
N ASP A 182 2.04 -20.12 13.60
CA ASP A 182 1.58 -20.33 12.23
C ASP A 182 1.42 -19.02 11.43
N PHE A 183 1.32 -17.88 12.13
CA PHE A 183 1.08 -16.57 11.54
C PHE A 183 2.35 -15.73 11.40
N VAL A 184 3.49 -16.20 11.90
CA VAL A 184 4.79 -15.53 11.71
C VAL A 184 5.14 -15.53 10.22
N GLU A 185 5.66 -14.40 9.71
CA GLU A 185 5.81 -14.07 8.28
C GLU A 185 4.49 -13.91 7.51
N GLY A 186 3.37 -13.94 8.23
CA GLY A 186 2.04 -13.69 7.71
C GLY A 186 1.68 -12.22 7.78
N ARG A 187 0.37 -11.95 7.77
CA ARG A 187 -0.15 -10.59 7.90
C ARG A 187 -1.42 -10.55 8.74
N ALA A 188 -1.64 -9.42 9.39
CA ALA A 188 -2.86 -9.08 10.09
C ALA A 188 -3.54 -7.89 9.40
N ARG A 189 -4.83 -7.99 9.08
CA ARG A 189 -5.65 -6.86 8.58
C ARG A 189 -6.77 -6.58 9.56
N VAL A 190 -6.87 -5.34 10.01
CA VAL A 190 -7.96 -4.90 10.87
C VAL A 190 -9.25 -4.77 10.06
N LEU A 191 -10.35 -5.30 10.58
CA LEU A 191 -11.67 -5.35 9.94
C LEU A 191 -12.72 -4.48 10.62
N SER A 192 -12.40 -3.84 11.75
CA SER A 192 -13.35 -3.03 12.53
C SER A 192 -12.70 -1.83 13.19
N GLY A 193 -13.52 -0.90 13.67
CA GLY A 193 -13.07 0.28 14.40
C GLY A 193 -12.30 1.29 13.55
N GLY A 194 -11.71 2.30 14.20
CA GLY A 194 -11.00 3.39 13.54
C GLY A 194 -9.72 2.96 12.80
N LEU A 195 -9.23 1.75 13.02
CA LEU A 195 -8.06 1.17 12.35
C LEU A 195 -8.43 0.25 11.19
N CYS A 196 -9.71 0.11 10.86
CA CYS A 196 -10.19 -0.75 9.78
C CYS A 196 -9.42 -0.48 8.47
N GLY A 197 -9.02 -1.57 7.81
CA GLY A 197 -8.27 -1.56 6.56
C GLY A 197 -6.74 -1.56 6.72
N LEU A 198 -6.21 -1.18 7.89
CA LEU A 198 -4.77 -1.27 8.16
C LEU A 198 -4.32 -2.72 8.12
N THR A 199 -3.20 -2.95 7.43
CA THR A 199 -2.56 -4.26 7.31
C THR A 199 -1.12 -4.15 7.81
N ARG A 200 -0.67 -5.14 8.58
CA ARG A 200 0.69 -5.22 9.14
C ARG A 200 1.27 -6.61 8.93
N ARG A 201 2.58 -6.68 8.66
CA ARG A 201 3.33 -7.94 8.66
C ARG A 201 3.52 -8.42 10.09
N ILE A 202 3.48 -9.73 10.27
CA ILE A 202 3.72 -10.39 11.56
C ILE A 202 5.15 -10.91 11.54
N VAL A 203 5.99 -10.46 12.46
CA VAL A 203 7.43 -10.79 12.49
C VAL A 203 7.79 -11.82 13.56
N ALA A 204 6.97 -11.92 14.60
CA ALA A 204 7.18 -12.89 15.67
C ALA A 204 5.87 -13.24 16.38
N ALA A 205 5.95 -14.26 17.24
CA ALA A 205 4.88 -14.67 18.12
C ALA A 205 5.43 -14.94 19.53
N GLU A 206 4.78 -14.37 20.54
CA GLU A 206 5.25 -14.38 21.94
C GLU A 206 4.07 -14.67 22.87
N ALA A 207 4.05 -15.82 23.53
CA ALA A 207 3.05 -16.14 24.57
C ALA A 207 1.58 -15.78 24.21
N GLY A 208 1.11 -16.15 23.00
CA GLY A 208 -0.26 -15.87 22.52
C GLY A 208 -0.47 -14.47 21.91
N ARG A 209 0.58 -13.65 21.84
CA ARG A 209 0.63 -12.36 21.14
C ARG A 209 1.36 -12.50 19.81
N LEU A 210 0.96 -11.70 18.83
CA LEU A 210 1.64 -11.53 17.55
C LEU A 210 2.39 -10.19 17.57
N VAL A 211 3.67 -10.20 17.22
CA VAL A 211 4.49 -8.99 17.07
C VAL A 211 4.40 -8.51 15.63
N LEU A 212 4.14 -7.22 15.45
CA LEU A 212 4.00 -6.60 14.14
C LEU A 212 5.30 -5.90 13.74
N GLU A 213 5.60 -5.90 12.44
CA GLU A 213 6.76 -5.16 11.91
C GLU A 213 6.66 -3.65 12.18
N GLU A 214 5.43 -3.14 12.06
CA GLU A 214 5.09 -1.76 12.37
C GLU A 214 3.88 -1.79 13.32
N ALA A 215 4.01 -1.08 14.45
CA ALA A 215 2.96 -1.03 15.45
C ALA A 215 1.66 -0.45 14.88
N LEU A 216 0.53 -0.90 15.42
CA LEU A 216 -0.75 -0.23 15.19
C LEU A 216 -0.87 0.94 16.18
N PRO A 217 -1.53 2.04 15.78
CA PRO A 217 -1.93 3.05 16.75
C PRO A 217 -2.77 2.45 17.88
N ALA A 218 -2.74 3.06 19.05
CA ALA A 218 -3.56 2.62 20.17
C ALA A 218 -5.05 2.62 19.78
N ALA A 219 -5.77 1.57 20.19
CA ALA A 219 -7.20 1.43 19.97
C ALA A 219 -7.91 1.07 21.28
N ALA A 220 -9.11 1.61 21.48
CA ALA A 220 -9.94 1.25 22.61
C ALA A 220 -10.71 -0.06 22.31
N GLY A 221 -10.51 -1.06 23.16
CA GLY A 221 -11.23 -2.33 23.09
C GLY A 221 -10.78 -3.26 21.95
N PRO A 222 -11.44 -4.43 21.82
CA PRO A 222 -11.03 -5.45 20.86
C PRO A 222 -11.37 -5.06 19.42
N LEU A 223 -10.47 -5.41 18.51
CA LEU A 223 -10.64 -5.28 17.07
C LEU A 223 -10.90 -6.65 16.45
N ALA A 224 -11.81 -6.71 15.48
CA ALA A 224 -11.88 -7.84 14.56
C ALA A 224 -10.69 -7.76 13.60
N VAL A 225 -9.91 -8.84 13.52
CA VAL A 225 -8.70 -8.93 12.71
C VAL A 225 -8.77 -10.18 11.84
N MET A 226 -8.46 -10.04 10.56
CA MET A 226 -8.15 -11.16 9.67
C MET A 226 -6.67 -11.47 9.77
N LEU A 227 -6.31 -12.70 10.07
CA LEU A 227 -4.95 -13.20 10.06
C LEU A 227 -4.76 -14.14 8.88
N TRP A 228 -3.64 -14.02 8.18
CA TRP A 228 -3.18 -14.97 7.18
C TRP A 228 -1.98 -15.70 7.76
N GLN A 229 -1.96 -17.03 7.64
CA GLN A 229 -0.78 -17.82 7.95
C GLN A 229 0.43 -17.32 7.16
N GLY A 230 1.61 -17.41 7.76
CA GLY A 230 2.85 -17.01 7.11
C GLY A 230 3.65 -18.17 6.54
N CYS A 231 4.66 -17.83 5.75
CA CYS A 231 5.58 -18.76 5.10
C CYS A 231 6.99 -18.20 5.24
N ASP A 232 7.90 -18.98 5.82
CA ASP A 232 9.32 -18.65 5.98
C ASP A 232 10.13 -18.75 4.68
N ARG A 233 9.45 -19.09 3.58
CA ARG A 233 10.01 -19.25 2.22
C ARG A 233 11.06 -20.35 2.12
N ARG A 234 11.13 -21.30 3.06
CA ARG A 234 12.06 -22.44 3.00
C ARG A 234 11.42 -23.65 2.33
N LEU A 235 12.20 -24.42 1.57
CA LEU A 235 11.70 -25.63 0.91
C LEU A 235 11.16 -26.65 1.94
N ALA A 236 11.85 -26.82 3.07
CA ALA A 236 11.44 -27.77 4.11
C ALA A 236 10.03 -27.45 4.65
N THR A 237 9.75 -26.18 4.93
CA THR A 237 8.42 -25.71 5.36
C THR A 237 7.41 -25.82 4.22
N CYS A 238 7.80 -25.48 2.99
CA CYS A 238 6.95 -25.61 1.81
C CYS A 238 6.47 -27.06 1.59
N ALA A 239 7.39 -28.03 1.70
CA ALA A 239 7.11 -29.44 1.57
C ALA A 239 6.31 -29.98 2.77
N GLY A 240 6.77 -29.70 3.99
CA GLY A 240 6.21 -30.29 5.21
C GLY A 240 4.87 -29.69 5.61
N ARG A 241 4.77 -28.35 5.67
CA ARG A 241 3.57 -27.65 6.15
C ARG A 241 2.51 -27.45 5.07
N PHE A 242 2.94 -27.24 3.82
CA PHE A 242 2.03 -26.90 2.73
C PHE A 242 1.90 -27.99 1.67
N GLY A 243 2.74 -29.03 1.66
CA GLY A 243 2.73 -30.06 0.63
C GLY A 243 3.01 -29.51 -0.78
N ASN A 244 3.69 -28.36 -0.89
CA ASN A 244 3.73 -27.56 -2.11
C ASN A 244 5.14 -27.40 -2.69
N ALA A 245 6.01 -28.40 -2.47
CA ALA A 245 7.38 -28.40 -2.98
C ALA A 245 7.45 -28.23 -4.51
N VAL A 246 6.48 -28.78 -5.24
CA VAL A 246 6.42 -28.70 -6.72
C VAL A 246 6.31 -27.28 -7.27
N ASN A 247 5.72 -26.36 -6.50
CA ASN A 247 5.56 -24.96 -6.89
C ASN A 247 6.59 -24.04 -6.20
N PHE A 248 7.63 -24.61 -5.57
CA PHE A 248 8.69 -23.82 -4.95
C PHE A 248 9.45 -23.00 -6.02
N ARG A 249 9.56 -21.68 -5.81
CA ARG A 249 10.16 -20.73 -6.76
C ARG A 249 11.51 -20.21 -6.26
N GLY A 250 12.34 -21.10 -5.74
CA GLY A 250 13.70 -20.82 -5.31
C GLY A 250 14.62 -22.00 -5.63
N GLU A 251 15.91 -21.80 -5.45
CA GLU A 251 16.94 -22.78 -5.75
C GLU A 251 17.65 -23.17 -4.44
N PRO A 252 17.11 -24.15 -3.69
CA PRO A 252 17.51 -24.43 -2.29
C PRO A 252 18.97 -24.87 -2.16
N ASP A 253 19.54 -25.45 -3.23
CA ASP A 253 20.91 -25.95 -3.28
C ASP A 253 21.92 -24.88 -3.73
N VAL A 254 21.47 -23.67 -4.09
CA VAL A 254 22.38 -22.57 -4.41
C VAL A 254 23.18 -22.21 -3.16
N PRO A 255 24.52 -22.33 -3.20
CA PRO A 255 25.35 -22.01 -2.07
C PRO A 255 25.20 -20.52 -1.70
N GLY A 256 25.03 -20.24 -0.40
CA GLY A 256 25.07 -18.85 0.08
C GLY A 256 26.44 -18.21 -0.16
N SER A 257 26.53 -16.89 0.00
CA SER A 257 27.79 -16.12 -0.10
C SER A 257 28.92 -16.73 0.74
N ASP A 258 28.58 -17.33 1.88
CA ASP A 258 29.53 -17.92 2.82
C ASP A 258 30.25 -19.15 2.24
N ALA A 259 29.67 -19.82 1.24
CA ALA A 259 30.30 -20.92 0.54
C ALA A 259 31.44 -20.45 -0.39
N LEU A 260 31.42 -19.19 -0.84
CA LEU A 260 32.49 -18.61 -1.67
C LEU A 260 33.79 -18.41 -0.90
N VAL A 261 33.73 -18.35 0.44
CA VAL A 261 34.88 -18.14 1.32
C VAL A 261 35.45 -19.47 1.85
N ARG A 262 34.80 -20.61 1.56
CA ARG A 262 35.33 -21.93 1.92
C ARG A 262 36.44 -22.31 0.95
N TYR A 263 37.68 -22.10 1.37
CA TYR A 263 38.82 -22.76 0.73
C TYR A 263 38.67 -24.28 0.88
N GLY A 264 38.71 -25.00 -0.24
CA GLY A 264 38.78 -26.47 -0.23
C GLY A 264 40.06 -26.90 0.48
N GLY A 265 39.89 -27.68 1.55
CA GLY A 265 40.99 -28.42 2.19
C GLY A 265 41.34 -29.67 1.40
#